data_AF-A0A8T2VMW9-F1
#
_entry.id   AF-A0A8T2VMW9-F1
#
_cell.length_a   1.000
_cell.length_b   1.000
_cell.length_c   1.000
_cell.angle_alpha   90.00
_cell.angle_beta   90.00
_cell.angle_gamma   90.00
#
_symmetry.space_group_name_H-M   'P 1'
#
loop_
_entity.id
_entity.type
_entity.pdbx_description
1 polymer ?
#
loop_
_entity_poly.entity_id
_entity_poly.type
_entity_poly.pdbx_seq_one_letter_code
_entity_poly.pdbx_strand_id
1 'polypeptide(L)' 'MNFPTLEQGMEVHSHVKQTSLKFDIFVVSTLIDMYAKWGSIEEARRLFDETRNKNELAWNSMIVGDAQQE' A
#
# COMPACT_ATOMS: atom_id res chain seq x y z
N MET A 1 6.74 -16.77 5.70
CA MET A 1 5.44 -16.27 5.21
C MET A 1 5.58 -16.09 3.71
N ASN A 2 4.67 -16.68 2.93
CA ASN A 2 4.65 -16.50 1.47
C ASN A 2 4.06 -15.12 1.23
N PHE A 3 4.88 -14.12 0.92
CA PHE A 3 4.36 -12.79 0.58
C PHE A 3 3.60 -12.93 -0.76
N PRO A 4 2.34 -12.46 -0.85
CA PRO A 4 1.64 -12.46 -2.13
C PRO A 4 2.48 -11.68 -3.15
N THR A 5 2.56 -12.13 -4.41
CA THR A 5 3.39 -11.52 -5.46
C THR A 5 2.78 -10.21 -5.99
N LEU A 6 3.58 -9.37 -6.66
CA LEU A 6 3.13 -8.05 -7.16
C LEU A 6 1.91 -8.15 -8.05
N GLU A 7 1.87 -9.21 -8.83
CA GLU A 7 0.74 -9.55 -9.68
C GLU A 7 -0.55 -9.76 -8.88
N GLN A 8 -0.48 -10.49 -7.76
CA GLN A 8 -1.64 -10.72 -6.88
C GLN A 8 -2.09 -9.43 -6.18
N GLY A 9 -1.14 -8.59 -5.77
CA GLY A 9 -1.43 -7.29 -5.19
C GLY A 9 -2.13 -6.34 -6.15
N MET A 10 -1.70 -6.33 -7.42
CA MET A 10 -2.30 -5.51 -8.47
C MET A 10 -3.70 -5.98 -8.85
N GLU A 11 -3.95 -7.29 -8.86
CA GLU A 11 -5.28 -7.86 -9.11
C GLU A 11 -6.28 -7.43 -8.04
N VAL A 12 -5.88 -7.52 -6.76
CA VAL A 12 -6.69 -7.03 -5.63
C VAL A 12 -6.92 -5.52 -5.72
N HIS A 13 -5.87 -4.73 -6.01
CA HIS A 13 -6.00 -3.28 -6.19
C HIS A 13 -7.02 -2.93 -7.28
N SER A 14 -6.94 -3.59 -8.45
CA SER A 14 -7.87 -3.37 -9.57
C SER A 14 -9.32 -3.69 -9.19
N HIS A 15 -9.52 -4.75 -8.41
CA HIS A 15 -10.85 -5.16 -7.94
C HIS A 15 -11.43 -4.19 -6.91
N VAL A 16 -10.60 -3.69 -6.00
CA VAL A 16 -10.99 -2.70 -4.98
C VAL A 16 -11.29 -1.34 -5.63
N LYS A 17 -10.58 -0.95 -6.69
CA LYS A 17 -10.82 0.32 -7.40
C LYS A 17 -12.17 0.38 -8.12
N GLN A 18 -12.70 -0.78 -8.55
CA GLN A 18 -13.98 -0.87 -9.25
C GLN A 18 -15.20 -0.89 -8.32
N THR A 19 -14.98 -1.19 -7.04
CA THR A 19 -16.01 -1.13 -6.01
C THR A 19 -15.89 0.20 -5.29
N SER A 20 -16.99 0.95 -5.17
CA SER A 20 -17.07 2.13 -4.28
C SER A 20 -17.05 1.75 -2.79
N LEU A 21 -16.34 0.66 -2.47
CA LEU A 21 -15.87 0.33 -1.13
C LEU A 21 -14.95 1.47 -0.75
N LYS A 22 -15.44 2.33 0.15
CA LYS A 22 -14.58 3.21 0.94
C LYS A 22 -13.38 2.38 1.34
N PHE A 23 -12.23 2.67 0.74
CA PHE A 23 -10.99 1.98 0.98
C PHE A 23 -10.83 1.79 2.48
N ASP A 24 -11.04 0.55 2.94
CA ASP A 24 -10.86 0.25 4.35
C ASP A 24 -9.39 0.58 4.63
N ILE A 25 -9.15 1.34 5.70
CA ILE A 25 -7.82 1.73 6.14
C ILE A 25 -6.86 0.53 6.15
N PHE A 26 -7.36 -0.66 6.48
CA PHE A 26 -6.58 -1.89 6.47
C PHE A 26 -6.13 -2.31 5.06
N VAL A 27 -7.00 -2.18 4.06
CA VAL A 27 -6.67 -2.53 2.67
C VAL A 27 -5.63 -1.58 2.11
N VAL A 28 -5.79 -0.27 2.33
CA VAL A 28 -4.80 0.72 1.87
C VAL A 28 -3.45 0.49 2.55
N SER A 29 -3.45 0.29 3.87
CA SER A 29 -2.20 0.09 4.61
C SER A 29 -1.46 -1.16 4.14
N THR A 30 -2.18 -2.23 3.81
CA THR A 30 -1.59 -3.46 3.25
C THR A 30 -1.00 -3.21 1.86
N LEU A 31 -1.68 -2.43 1.00
CA LEU A 31 -1.16 -2.08 -0.32
C LEU A 31 0.08 -1.18 -0.22
N ILE A 32 0.07 -0.18 0.66
CA ILE A 32 1.22 0.70 0.92
C ILE A 32 2.43 -0.12 1.39
N ASP A 33 2.24 -1.02 2.37
CA ASP A 33 3.28 -1.93 2.86
C ASP A 33 3.86 -2.80 1.74
N MET A 34 2.99 -3.33 0.89
CA MET A 34 3.37 -4.19 -0.22
C MET A 34 4.18 -3.43 -1.28
N TYR A 35 3.71 -2.25 -1.71
CA TYR A 35 4.43 -1.43 -2.69
C TYR A 35 5.79 -0.94 -2.15
N ALA A 36 5.85 -0.53 -0.88
CA ALA A 36 7.09 -0.11 -0.23
C ALA A 36 8.11 -1.26 -0.17
N LYS A 37 7.70 -2.46 0.23
CA LYS A 37 8.57 -3.65 0.33
C LYS A 37 9.15 -4.13 -1.00
N TRP A 38 8.55 -3.74 -2.12
CA TRP A 38 9.05 -4.06 -3.46
C TRP A 38 9.71 -2.89 -4.17
N GLY A 39 10.02 -1.82 -3.43
CA GLY A 39 10.73 -0.67 -3.97
C GLY A 39 9.90 0.21 -4.90
N SER A 40 8.58 0.01 -4.98
CA SER A 40 7.66 0.88 -5.70
C SER A 40 7.16 1.99 -4.77
N ILE A 41 8.08 2.79 -4.25
CA ILE A 41 7.79 3.83 -3.26
C ILE A 41 6.87 4.91 -3.82
N GLU A 42 6.96 5.24 -5.11
CA GLU A 42 6.09 6.24 -5.73
C GLU A 42 4.60 5.84 -5.66
N GLU A 43 4.28 4.57 -5.95
CA GLU A 43 2.91 4.06 -5.86
C GLU A 43 2.44 3.93 -4.41
N ALA A 44 3.34 3.54 -3.49
CA ALA A 44 3.07 3.53 -2.06
C ALA A 44 2.73 4.95 -1.55
N ARG A 45 3.51 5.96 -1.95
CA ARG A 45 3.30 7.37 -1.58
C ARG A 45 2.00 7.91 -2.14
N ARG A 46 1.70 7.62 -3.41
CA ARG A 46 0.44 8.04 -4.03
C ARG A 46 -0.77 7.53 -3.25
N LEU A 47 -0.79 6.24 -2.91
CA LEU A 47 -1.86 5.64 -2.11
C LEU A 47 -1.93 6.24 -0.70
N PHE A 48 -0.77 6.47 -0.08
CA PHE A 48 -0.71 7.14 1.21
C PHE A 48 -1.33 8.54 1.16
N ASP A 49 -1.00 9.34 0.14
CA ASP A 49 -1.51 10.72 -0.01
C ASP A 49 -3.02 10.76 -0.31
N GLU A 50 -3.52 9.85 -1.15
CA GLU A 50 -4.95 9.72 -1.47
C GLU A 50 -5.80 9.29 -0.25
N THR A 51 -5.18 8.73 0.80
CA THR A 51 -5.89 8.20 1.97
C THR A 51 -6.08 9.27 3.05
N ARG A 52 -7.32 9.67 3.32
CA ARG A 52 -7.65 10.71 4.31
C ARG A 52 -7.44 10.30 5.77
N ASN A 53 -7.77 9.07 6.13
CA ASN A 53 -7.48 8.51 7.44
C ASN A 53 -6.22 7.67 7.28
N LYS A 54 -5.15 7.92 8.03
CA LYS A 54 -3.92 7.11 8.01
C LYS A 54 -3.78 6.42 9.36
N ASN A 55 -3.40 5.15 9.40
CA ASN A 55 -3.15 4.42 10.65
C ASN A 55 -1.64 4.24 10.87
N GLU A 56 -1.26 3.75 12.04
CA GLU A 56 0.14 3.50 12.41
C GLU A 56 0.87 2.58 11.42
N LEU A 57 0.15 1.61 10.83
CA LEU A 57 0.72 0.70 9.84
C LEU A 57 1.15 1.44 8.56
N ALA A 58 0.29 2.30 8.00
CA ALA A 58 0.60 3.07 6.80
C ALA A 58 1.81 4.01 7.01
N TRP A 59 1.91 4.64 8.19
CA TRP A 59 3.06 5.48 8.55
C TRP A 59 4.35 4.66 8.66
N ASN A 60 4.31 3.53 9.35
CA ASN A 60 5.48 2.66 9.51
C ASN A 60 5.99 2.14 8.16
N SER A 61 5.08 1.73 7.27
CA SER A 61 5.45 1.24 5.94
C SER A 61 6.11 2.32 5.07
N MET A 62 5.65 3.58 5.14
CA MET A 62 6.29 4.67 4.40
C MET A 62 7.67 5.04 4.96
N ILE A 63 7.83 5.08 6.28
CA ILE A 63 9.13 5.40 6.91
C ILE A 63 10.16 4.30 6.59
N VAL A 64 9.77 3.03 6.72
CA VAL A 64 10.65 1.90 6.41
C VAL A 64 10.97 1.85 4.92
N GLY A 65 9.98 2.10 4.06
CA GLY A 65 10.16 2.15 2.61
C GLY A 65 11.12 3.26 2.18
N ASP A 66 10.92 4.49 2.65
CA ASP A 66 11.79 5.63 2.33
C ASP A 66 13.22 5.39 2.85
N ALA A 67 13.39 4.83 4.05
CA ALA A 67 14.71 4.56 4.64
C ALA A 67 15.46 3.38 4.01
N GLN A 68 14.77 2.48 3.31
CA GLN A 68 15.36 1.33 2.61
C GLN A 68 15.82 1.64 1.18
N GLN A 69 15.54 2.85 0.66
CA GLN A 69 15.99 3.30 -0.67
C GLN A 69 17.23 4.21 -0.64
N GLU A 70 17.90 4.34 0.52
CA GLU A 70 19.27 4.89 0.64
C GLU A 70 20.36 3.82 0.43
#